data_AF-A0A0R1YSV1-F1
#
_entry.id   AF-A0A0R1YSV1-F1
#
_cell.length_a   1.000
_cell.length_b   1.000
_cell.length_c   1.000
_cell.angle_alpha   90.00
_cell.angle_beta   90.00
_cell.angle_gamma   90.00
#
_symmetry.space_group_name_H-M   'P 1'
#
loop_
_entity.id
_entity.type
_entity.pdbx_description
1 polymer ?
#
loop_
_entity_poly.entity_id
_entity_poly.type
_entity_poly.pdbx_seq_one_letter_code
_entity_poly.pdbx_strand_id
1 'polypeptide(L)' 'MDDVKSKVLGILKDLTGEDFSDNLDENLYDSALLDSMGTVQLLLELQDQLGVSAPVSEFDRNEWNTPAKIIAKVEDAQ' A
#
# COMPACT_ATOMS: atom_id res chain seq x y z
N MET A 1 10.67 -13.50 -0.57
CA MET A 1 10.93 -12.08 -0.26
C MET A 1 10.38 -11.17 -1.35
N ASP A 2 10.30 -11.60 -2.62
CA ASP A 2 9.68 -10.82 -3.70
C ASP A 2 8.14 -10.82 -3.75
N ASP A 3 7.48 -11.73 -3.02
CA ASP A 3 6.02 -11.86 -3.01
C ASP A 3 5.33 -10.65 -2.40
N VAL A 4 5.77 -10.17 -1.23
CA VAL A 4 5.13 -9.03 -0.54
C VAL A 4 5.18 -7.79 -1.41
N LYS A 5 6.38 -7.43 -1.88
CA LYS A 5 6.58 -6.30 -2.78
C LYS A 5 5.71 -6.40 -4.03
N SER A 6 5.74 -7.54 -4.73
CA SER A 6 4.94 -7.71 -5.95
C SER A 6 3.44 -7.62 -5.69
N LYS A 7 2.95 -8.18 -4.58
CA LYS A 7 1.53 -8.11 -4.21
C LYS A 7 1.11 -6.68 -3.84
N VAL A 8 1.88 -5.99 -3.01
CA VAL A 8 1.59 -4.58 -2.64
C VAL A 8 1.57 -3.70 -3.88
N LEU A 9 2.55 -3.84 -4.77
CA LEU A 9 2.59 -3.08 -6.03
C LEU A 9 1.44 -3.43 -6.96
N GLY A 10 1.04 -4.70 -7.02
CA GLY A 10 -0.14 -5.13 -7.76
C GLY A 10 -1.41 -4.45 -7.28
N ILE A 11 -1.63 -4.42 -5.96
CA ILE A 11 -2.79 -3.77 -5.34
C ILE A 11 -2.77 -2.26 -5.61
N LEU A 12 -1.62 -1.61 -5.39
CA LEU A 12 -1.47 -0.18 -5.66
C LEU A 12 -1.75 0.15 -7.12
N LYS A 13 -1.29 -0.69 -8.05
CA LYS A 13 -1.56 -0.53 -9.48
C LYS A 13 -3.04 -0.70 -9.82
N ASP A 14 -3.73 -1.64 -9.19
CA ASP A 14 -5.17 -1.81 -9.41
C ASP A 14 -5.98 -0.61 -8.88
N LEU A 15 -5.58 -0.08 -7.72
CA LEU A 15 -6.23 1.07 -7.09
C LEU A 15 -5.96 2.41 -7.78
N THR A 16 -4.72 2.64 -8.19
CA THR A 16 -4.26 3.93 -8.73
C THR A 16 -4.21 3.95 -10.26
N GLY A 17 -4.17 2.77 -10.90
CA GLY A 17 -3.92 2.62 -12.34
C GLY A 17 -2.46 2.81 -12.76
N GLU A 18 -1.54 3.10 -11.82
CA GLU A 18 -0.13 3.34 -12.10
C GLU A 18 0.79 2.26 -11.53
N ASP A 19 1.88 1.99 -12.25
CA ASP A 19 2.89 1.03 -11.82
C ASP A 19 4.01 1.74 -11.06
N PHE A 20 4.11 1.47 -9.76
CA PHE A 20 5.14 2.07 -8.91
C PHE A 20 6.39 1.19 -8.76
N SER A 21 6.54 0.13 -9.54
CA SER A 21 7.69 -0.78 -9.40
C SER A 21 9.02 -0.08 -9.60
N ASP A 22 9.03 0.93 -10.47
CA ASP A 22 10.17 1.83 -10.74
C ASP A 22 10.16 3.12 -9.90
N ASN A 23 9.10 3.38 -9.13
CA ASN A 23 8.90 4.66 -8.43
C ASN A 23 8.26 4.48 -7.04
N LEU A 24 9.01 3.84 -6.13
CA LEU A 24 8.51 3.46 -4.81
C LEU A 24 8.46 4.60 -3.79
N ASP A 25 9.12 5.73 -4.07
CA ASP A 25 9.13 6.94 -3.23
C ASP A 25 8.04 7.94 -3.64
N GLU A 26 7.20 7.60 -4.63
CA GLU A 26 6.10 8.45 -5.11
C GLU A 26 5.02 8.60 -4.03
N ASN A 27 4.58 9.84 -3.80
CA ASN A 27 3.59 10.12 -2.77
C ASN A 27 2.17 9.96 -3.31
N LEU A 28 1.55 8.84 -2.97
CA LEU A 28 0.23 8.44 -3.48
C LEU A 28 -0.89 9.42 -3.07
N TYR A 29 -0.76 10.05 -1.91
CA TYR A 29 -1.75 11.02 -1.42
C TYR A 29 -1.55 12.40 -2.04
N ASP A 30 -0.30 12.84 -2.19
CA ASP A 30 0.03 14.16 -2.77
C ASP A 30 -0.32 14.21 -4.26
N SER A 31 -0.06 13.11 -4.97
CA SER A 31 -0.43 12.91 -6.37
C SER A 31 -1.92 12.62 -6.57
N ALA A 32 -2.73 12.63 -5.51
CA ALA A 32 -4.16 12.31 -5.52
C ALA A 32 -4.50 10.95 -6.14
N LEU A 33 -3.55 10.01 -6.08
CA LEU A 33 -3.72 8.63 -6.55
C LEU A 33 -4.48 7.79 -5.53
N LEU A 34 -4.32 8.10 -4.23
CA LEU A 34 -4.98 7.40 -3.13
C LEU A 34 -5.76 8.36 -2.24
N ASP A 35 -7.04 8.07 -2.06
CA ASP A 35 -7.94 8.78 -1.15
C ASP A 35 -8.22 7.97 0.13
N SER A 36 -9.06 8.51 1.01
CA SER A 36 -9.58 7.78 2.19
C SER A 36 -10.23 6.44 1.82
N MET A 37 -10.96 6.37 0.70
CA MET A 37 -11.59 5.12 0.23
C MET A 37 -10.56 4.14 -0.34
N GLY A 38 -9.62 4.63 -1.18
CA GLY A 38 -8.55 3.80 -1.73
C GLY A 38 -7.66 3.21 -0.64
N THR A 39 -7.42 3.96 0.44
CA THR A 39 -6.71 3.47 1.63
C THR A 39 -7.43 2.29 2.28
N VAL A 40 -8.75 2.38 2.48
CA VAL A 40 -9.52 1.28 3.08
C VAL A 40 -9.47 0.04 2.19
N GLN A 41 -9.58 0.23 0.87
CA GLN A 41 -9.53 -0.88 -0.08
C GLN A 41 -8.13 -1.53 -0.13
N LEU A 42 -7.06 -0.73 -0.10
CA LEU A 42 -5.69 -1.20 0.06
C LEU A 42 -5.56 -2.10 1.29
N LEU A 43 -6.05 -1.68 2.45
CA LEU A 43 -5.95 -2.46 3.69
C LEU A 43 -6.73 -3.79 3.61
N LEU A 44 -7.90 -3.79 2.98
CA LEU A 44 -8.69 -5.00 2.75
C LEU A 44 -7.96 -5.98 1.82
N GLU A 45 -7.41 -5.48 0.71
CA GLU A 45 -6.63 -6.29 -0.24
C GLU A 45 -5.36 -6.85 0.40
N LEU A 46 -4.65 -6.07 1.21
CA LEU A 46 -3.48 -6.54 1.97
C LEU A 46 -3.87 -7.64 2.97
N GLN A 47 -5.01 -7.50 3.64
CA GLN A 47 -5.52 -8.54 4.54
C GLN A 47 -5.86 -9.82 3.78
N ASP A 48 -6.53 -9.74 2.64
CA ASP A 48 -6.94 -10.90 1.84
C ASP A 48 -5.73 -11.60 1.17
N GLN A 49 -4.84 -10.81 0.57
CA GLN A 49 -3.71 -11.31 -0.22
C GLN A 49 -2.51 -11.73 0.63
N LEU A 50 -2.23 -11.02 1.72
CA LEU A 50 -1.01 -11.17 2.53
C LEU A 50 -1.33 -11.58 3.98
N GLY A 51 -2.58 -11.54 4.40
CA GLY A 51 -2.97 -11.82 5.78
C GLY A 51 -2.69 -10.67 6.75
N VAL A 52 -2.27 -9.50 6.25
CA VAL A 52 -1.91 -8.35 7.09
C VAL A 52 -3.16 -7.56 7.47
N SER A 53 -3.52 -7.60 8.75
CA SER A 53 -4.67 -6.88 9.29
C SER A 53 -4.22 -5.58 9.96
N ALA A 54 -4.16 -4.49 9.21
CA ALA A 54 -3.86 -3.17 9.75
C ALA A 54 -5.16 -2.38 10.01
N PRO A 55 -5.43 -1.95 11.26
CA PRO A 55 -6.63 -1.18 11.56
C PRO A 55 -6.49 0.25 11.04
N VAL A 56 -7.55 0.76 10.41
CA VAL A 56 -7.63 2.14 9.88
C VAL A 56 -7.35 3.19 10.98
N SER A 57 -7.62 2.88 12.25
CA SER A 57 -7.32 3.77 13.38
C SER A 57 -5.83 3.96 13.66
N GLU A 58 -4.99 2.98 13.33
CA GLU A 58 -3.53 3.06 13.45
C GLU A 58 -2.87 3.41 12.12
N PHE A 59 -3.69 3.66 11.09
CA PHE A 59 -3.19 4.02 9.77
C PHE A 59 -2.72 5.48 9.77
N ASP A 60 -1.41 5.67 9.66
CA ASP A 60 -0.82 6.99 9.46
C ASP A 60 -0.48 7.23 7.99
N ARG A 61 -1.15 8.22 7.39
CA ARG A 61 -0.89 8.57 5.98
C ARG A 61 0.57 8.92 5.73
N ASN A 62 1.29 9.51 6.67
CA ASN A 62 2.71 9.84 6.48
C ASN A 62 3.60 8.60 6.49
N GLU A 63 3.17 7.53 7.16
CA GLU A 63 3.87 6.25 7.16
C GLU A 63 3.46 5.37 5.99
N TRP A 64 2.32 5.61 5.35
CA TRP A 64 1.81 4.82 4.23
C TRP A 64 1.69 5.65 2.94
N ASN A 65 2.36 6.80 2.86
CA ASN A 65 2.24 7.71 1.72
C ASN A 65 2.95 7.24 0.46
N THR A 66 3.85 6.26 0.59
CA THR A 66 4.70 5.81 -0.52
C THR A 66 4.67 4.29 -0.59
N PRO A 67 4.72 3.71 -1.80
CA PRO A 67 4.78 2.26 -2.00
C PRO A 67 5.87 1.59 -1.16
N ALA A 68 7.07 2.20 -1.09
CA ALA A 68 8.21 1.69 -0.32
C ALA A 68 7.85 1.47 1.16
N LYS A 69 7.19 2.46 1.79
CA LYS A 69 6.84 2.36 3.20
C LYS A 69 5.71 1.38 3.45
N ILE A 70 4.72 1.31 2.55
CA ILE A 70 3.64 0.32 2.63
C ILE A 70 4.24 -1.09 2.62
N ILE A 71 5.15 -1.37 1.66
CA ILE A 71 5.84 -2.66 1.57
C ILE A 71 6.58 -2.95 2.88
N ALA A 72 7.37 -2.00 3.39
CA ALA A 72 8.12 -2.18 4.62
C ALA A 72 7.20 -2.46 5.83
N LYS A 73 6.07 -1.76 5.95
CA LYS A 73 5.08 -1.98 7.02
C LYS A 73 4.44 -3.37 6.93
N VAL A 74 4.13 -3.80 5.72
CA VAL A 74 3.52 -5.11 5.46
C VAL A 74 4.54 -6.23 5.70
N GLU A 75 5.81 -6.04 5.33
CA GLU A 75 6.91 -6.97 5.65
C GLU A 75 7.19 -7.06 7.14
N ASP A 76 7.12 -5.95 7.88
CA ASP A 76 7.30 -5.93 9.35
C ASP A 76 6.11 -6.58 10.10
N ALA A 77 4.93 -6.58 9.48
CA ALA A 77 3.71 -7.18 10.03
C ALA A 77 3.57 -8.69 9.75
N GLN A 78 4.46 -9.30 8.95
CA GLN A 78 4.52 -10.75 8.70
C GLN A 78 5.41 -11.49 9.71
#